data_AF-E9RTH9-F1
#
_entry.id   AF-E9RTH9-F1
#
_cell.length_a   1.000
_cell.length_b   1.000
_cell.length_c   1.000
_cell.angle_alpha   90.00
_cell.angle_beta   90.00
_cell.angle_gamma   90.00
#
_symmetry.space_group_name_H-M   'P 1'
#
loop_
_entity.id
_entity.type
_entity.pdbx_description
1 polymer ?
#
loop_
_entity_poly.entity_id
_entity_poly.type
_entity_poly.pdbx_seq_one_letter_code
_entity_poly.pdbx_strand_id
1 'polypeptide(L)' 'MGNKRKVILEPHPDKSKLWCWTVLEEDKKNNLWYCIDTGVEVSWDIAARRAKQSMQVKDY' A
#
# COMPACT_ATOMS: atom_id res chain seq x y z
N MET A 1 19.35 -6.53 -3.51
CA MET A 1 19.02 -5.32 -2.70
C MET A 1 17.55 -5.03 -2.90
N GLY A 2 16.73 -4.99 -1.86
CA GLY A 2 15.30 -4.69 -2.01
C GLY A 2 15.06 -3.27 -2.54
N ASN A 3 14.03 -3.11 -3.36
CA ASN A 3 13.45 -1.81 -3.67
C ASN A 3 12.79 -1.25 -2.40
N LYS A 4 12.77 0.08 -2.23
CA LYS A 4 12.06 0.67 -1.09
C LYS A 4 10.56 0.55 -1.35
N ARG A 5 9.80 0.16 -0.33
CA ARG A 5 8.33 0.15 -0.36
C ARG A 5 7.82 1.17 0.65
N LYS A 6 6.71 1.85 0.33
CA LYS A 6 5.97 2.71 1.26
C LYS A 6 4.48 2.43 1.18
N VAL A 7 3.79 2.64 2.30
CA VAL A 7 2.34 2.49 2.43
C VAL A 7 1.71 3.85 2.59
N ILE A 8 0.62 4.10 1.86
CA ILE A 8 -0.30 5.22 2.04
C ILE A 8 -1.61 4.64 2.59
N LEU A 9 -2.17 5.27 3.62
CA LEU A 9 -3.43 4.90 4.26
C LEU A 9 -4.29 6.16 4.36
N GLU A 10 -5.43 6.17 3.68
CA GLU A 10 -6.30 7.34 3.55
C GLU A 10 -7.75 6.94 3.82
N PRO A 11 -8.56 7.78 4.51
CA PRO A 11 -9.98 7.52 4.66
C PRO A 11 -10.70 7.61 3.31
N HIS A 12 -11.68 6.76 3.07
CA HIS A 12 -12.47 6.83 1.84
C HIS A 12 -13.29 8.14 1.81
N PRO A 13 -13.26 8.92 0.71
CA PRO A 13 -13.84 10.27 0.65
C PRO A 13 -15.31 10.33 1.09
N ASP A 14 -16.15 9.44 0.56
CA ASP A 14 -17.60 9.45 0.86
C ASP A 14 -18.02 8.57 2.04
N LYS A 15 -17.11 7.75 2.60
CA LYS A 15 -17.47 6.66 3.52
C LYS A 15 -16.51 6.63 4.70
N SER A 16 -16.84 7.37 5.75
CA SER A 16 -16.04 7.52 6.98
C SER A 16 -15.65 6.23 7.71
N LYS A 17 -16.30 5.10 7.40
CA LYS A 17 -15.95 3.77 7.94
C LYS A 17 -15.03 2.94 7.03
N LEU A 18 -14.75 3.39 5.81
CA LEU A 18 -13.84 2.69 4.89
C LEU A 18 -12.48 3.38 4.84
N TRP A 19 -11.44 2.58 4.64
CA TRP A 19 -10.07 3.02 4.49
C TRP A 19 -9.46 2.46 3.22
N CYS A 20 -8.88 3.36 2.42
CA CYS A 20 -8.08 3.04 1.26
C CYS A 20 -6.64 2.79 1.69
N TRP A 21 -5.99 1.80 1.08
CA TRP A 21 -4.56 1.57 1.24
C TRP A 21 -3.91 1.42 -0.12
N THR A 22 -2.68 1.93 -0.24
CA THR A 22 -1.89 1.90 -1.46
C THR A 22 -0.44 1.61 -1.11
N VAL A 23 0.16 0.64 -1.81
CA VAL A 23 1.56 0.24 -1.65
C VAL A 23 2.32 0.67 -2.88
N LEU A 24 3.33 1.51 -2.67
CA LEU A 24 4.18 2.05 -3.72
C LEU A 24 5.59 1.49 -3.57
N GLU A 25 6.21 1.12 -4.68
CA GLU A 25 7.60 0.66 -4.76
C GLU A 25 8.47 1.67 -5.53
N GLU A 26 9.71 1.87 -5.06
CA GLU A 26 10.70 2.78 -5.63
C GLU A 26 11.46 2.11 -6.78
N ASP A 27 11.21 2.57 -8.01
CA ASP A 27 12.12 2.33 -9.13
C ASP A 27 13.30 3.30 -9.02
N LYS A 28 14.40 2.80 -8.45
CA LYS A 28 15.65 3.55 -8.29
C LYS A 28 16.32 3.93 -9.61
N LYS A 29 16.04 3.21 -10.72
CA LYS A 29 16.65 3.48 -12.02
C LYS A 29 16.03 4.71 -12.68
N ASN A 30 14.72 4.87 -12.54
CA ASN A 30 13.96 5.98 -13.10
C ASN A 30 13.61 7.09 -12.09
N ASN A 31 13.94 6.90 -10.80
CA ASN A 31 13.55 7.77 -9.69
C ASN A 31 12.01 7.96 -9.59
N LEU A 32 11.27 6.88 -9.82
CA LEU A 32 9.81 6.87 -9.83
C LEU A 32 9.25 5.99 -8.70
N TRP A 33 8.00 6.23 -8.34
CA TRP A 33 7.23 5.36 -7.46
C TRP A 33 6.04 4.79 -8.24
N TYR A 34 5.93 3.47 -8.31
CA TYR A 34 4.81 2.78 -8.97
C TYR A 34 3.94 2.05 -7.95
N CYS A 35 2.64 2.01 -8.22
CA CYS A 35 1.69 1.25 -7.41
C CYS A 35 1.84 -0.23 -7.69
N ILE A 36 2.17 -1.00 -6.66
CA ILE A 36 2.23 -2.47 -6.73
C ILE A 36 0.98 -3.14 -6.20
N ASP A 37 0.24 -2.48 -5.29
CA ASP A 37 -0.97 -3.03 -4.70
C ASP A 37 -1.84 -1.92 -4.09
N THR A 38 -3.16 -2.07 -4.12
CA THR A 38 -4.12 -1.11 -3.55
C THR A 38 -5.47 -1.76 -3.28
N GLY A 39 -6.20 -1.24 -2.29
CA GLY A 39 -7.55 -1.71 -1.98
C GLY A 39 -8.30 -0.81 -1.01
N VAL A 40 -9.55 -1.20 -0.74
CA VAL A 40 -10.46 -0.54 0.21
C VAL A 40 -10.94 -1.56 1.23
N GLU A 41 -10.86 -1.25 2.52
CA GLU A 41 -11.22 -2.14 3.62
C GLU A 41 -12.11 -1.42 4.65
N VAL A 42 -12.79 -2.20 5.50
CA VAL A 42 -13.83 -1.69 6.44
C VAL A 42 -13.31 -1.08 7.75
N SER A 43 -12.00 -0.97 7.91
CA SER A 43 -11.36 -0.22 8.99
C SER A 43 -9.89 0.06 8.69
N TRP A 44 -9.30 1.02 9.41
CA TRP A 44 -7.88 1.35 9.32
C TRP A 44 -6.99 0.14 9.63
N ASP A 45 -7.32 -0.64 10.67
CA ASP A 45 -6.52 -1.79 11.10
C ASP A 45 -6.44 -2.88 10.02
N ILE A 46 -7.55 -3.12 9.31
CA ILE A 46 -7.60 -4.11 8.23
C ILE A 46 -6.82 -3.59 7.02
N ALA A 47 -7.03 -2.32 6.63
CA ALA A 47 -6.27 -1.68 5.56
C ALA A 47 -4.75 -1.70 5.82
N ALA A 48 -4.34 -1.34 7.04
CA ALA A 48 -2.94 -1.37 7.47
C ALA A 48 -2.36 -2.80 7.51
N ARG A 49 -3.16 -3.81 7.90
CA ARG A 49 -2.76 -5.22 7.87
C ARG A 49 -2.56 -5.72 6.43
N ARG A 50 -3.47 -5.39 5.51
CA ARG A 50 -3.34 -5.74 4.08
C ARG A 50 -2.08 -5.16 3.47
N ALA A 51 -1.89 -3.84 3.59
CA ALA A 51 -0.70 -3.17 3.06
C ALA A 51 0.62 -3.75 3.60
N LYS A 52 0.66 -4.14 4.89
CA LYS A 52 1.80 -4.85 5.48
C LYS A 52 2.02 -6.26 4.91
N GLN A 53 0.98 -6.98 4.48
CA GLN A 53 1.12 -8.27 3.80
C GLN A 53 1.73 -8.08 2.41
N SER A 54 1.24 -7.11 1.65
CA SER A 54 1.75 -6.76 0.31
C SER A 54 3.22 -6.31 0.33
N MET A 55 3.64 -5.58 1.37
CA MET A 55 5.07 -5.28 1.56
C MET A 55 5.95 -6.53 1.75
N GLN A 56 5.41 -7.60 2.32
CA GLN A 56 6.11 -8.85 2.65
C GLN A 56 6.13 -9.90 1.54
N VAL A 57 5.58 -9.61 0.36
CA VAL A 57 5.69 -10.52 -0.79
C VAL A 57 7.17 -10.74 -1.10
N LYS A 58 7.62 -11.96 -0.80
CA LYS A 58 8.97 -12.46 -1.05
C LYS A 58 9.16 -12.65 -2.55
N ASP A 59 10.37 -12.38 -3.03
CA ASP A 59 10.86 -12.96 -4.27
C ASP A 59 10.63 -14.48 -4.26
N TYR A 60 9.95 -14.98 -5.30
CA TYR A 60 9.74 -16.40 -5.61
C TYR A 60 10.74 -16.85 -6.67
#